data_AF-A0A6A6E4P3-F1
#
_entry.id   AF-A0A6A6E4P3-F1
#
_cell.length_a   1.000
_cell.length_b   1.000
_cell.length_c   1.000
_cell.angle_alpha   90.00
_cell.angle_beta   90.00
_cell.angle_gamma   90.00
#
_symmetry.space_group_name_H-M   'P 1'
#
loop_
_entity.id
_entity.type
_entity.pdbx_description
1 polymer ?
#
loop_
_entity_poly.entity_id
_entity_poly.type
_entity_poly.pdbx_seq_one_letter_code
_entity_poly.pdbx_strand_id
1 'polypeptide(L)'
;MAEVLPQAKKSPEVETADKDALTSKLDELLEQYLNTLDLYQKAQQQLTSSLSSGFLSLAQANFNNQSHSRYGQDYYDKRMQACRKAVITDEDSKVTFALSTLDSGPRQSEHEAPAHSPKEPSIISTTSGTPAVEGLEVNNASSGDSKTRSDPLRWFGILVPPALRTAQSSFVSAVEGPIPHLVFLMKELRKLEVDIGRLRKQLKKMQNAVFETTK
;
A
#
# COMPACT_ATOMS: atom_id res chain seq x y z
N MET A 1 4.79 -73.22 1.22
CA MET A 1 4.85 -72.54 2.53
C MET A 1 5.50 -71.19 2.29
N ALA A 2 4.69 -70.12 2.22
CA ALA A 2 5.18 -68.76 2.09
C ALA A 2 4.76 -68.02 3.36
N GLU A 3 5.76 -67.58 4.11
CA GLU A 3 5.68 -66.92 5.40
C GLU A 3 5.07 -65.52 5.21
N VAL A 4 3.83 -65.35 5.65
CA VAL A 4 3.13 -64.07 5.65
C VAL A 4 3.52 -63.34 6.94
N LEU A 5 4.44 -62.39 6.82
CA LEU A 5 4.80 -61.45 7.88
C LEU A 5 3.55 -60.66 8.34
N PRO A 6 3.25 -60.59 9.64
CA PRO A 6 2.12 -59.82 10.14
C PRO A 6 2.48 -58.32 10.16
N GLN A 7 1.63 -57.48 9.57
CA GLN A 7 1.75 -56.04 9.70
C GLN A 7 1.49 -55.63 11.15
N ALA A 8 2.47 -54.95 11.76
CA ALA A 8 2.37 -54.37 13.08
C ALA A 8 1.23 -53.33 13.10
N LYS A 9 0.11 -53.68 13.75
CA LYS A 9 -0.96 -52.74 14.06
C LYS A 9 -0.42 -51.70 15.05
N LYS A 10 -0.45 -50.42 14.67
CA LYS A 10 -0.18 -49.30 15.59
C LYS A 10 -1.16 -49.38 16.76
N SER A 11 -0.65 -49.25 17.98
CA SER A 11 -1.44 -49.26 19.21
C SER A 11 -2.40 -48.06 19.24
N PRO A 12 -3.62 -48.19 19.81
CA PRO A 12 -4.63 -47.13 19.83
C PRO A 12 -4.17 -45.84 20.52
N GLU A 13 -3.24 -45.92 21.49
CA GLU A 13 -2.67 -44.75 22.18
C GLU A 13 -1.81 -43.85 21.28
N VAL A 14 -1.19 -44.42 20.23
CA VAL A 14 -0.37 -43.66 19.28
C VAL A 14 -1.26 -42.90 18.30
N GLU A 15 -2.41 -43.46 17.92
CA GLU A 15 -3.36 -42.82 17.00
C GLU A 15 -4.12 -41.65 17.66
N THR A 16 -4.38 -41.72 18.97
CA THR A 16 -4.96 -40.59 19.71
C THR A 16 -3.98 -39.43 19.84
N ALA A 17 -2.70 -39.70 20.10
CA ALA A 17 -1.67 -38.66 20.16
C ALA A 17 -1.45 -37.97 18.79
N ASP A 18 -1.47 -38.74 17.70
CA ASP A 18 -1.37 -38.21 16.33
C ASP A 18 -2.58 -37.31 15.99
N LYS A 19 -3.79 -37.65 16.49
CA LYS A 19 -5.00 -36.83 16.33
C LYS A 19 -4.91 -35.53 17.11
N ASP A 20 -4.50 -35.59 18.37
CA ASP A 20 -4.39 -34.42 19.24
C ASP A 20 -3.38 -33.41 18.67
N ALA A 21 -2.25 -33.90 18.16
CA ALA A 21 -1.26 -33.07 17.46
C ALA A 21 -1.84 -32.36 16.21
N LEU A 22 -2.65 -33.05 15.42
CA LEU A 22 -3.31 -32.45 14.25
C LEU A 22 -4.39 -31.44 14.65
N THR A 23 -5.08 -31.65 15.75
CA THR A 23 -6.04 -30.65 16.28
C THR A 23 -5.32 -29.41 16.80
N SER A 24 -4.24 -29.54 17.57
CA SER A 24 -3.47 -28.38 18.03
C SER A 24 -2.90 -27.57 16.85
N LYS A 25 -2.44 -28.25 15.80
CA LYS A 25 -1.99 -27.59 14.57
C LYS A 25 -3.12 -26.86 13.84
N LEU A 26 -4.34 -27.42 13.84
CA LEU A 26 -5.52 -26.76 13.27
C LEU A 26 -5.82 -25.47 14.04
N ASP A 27 -5.81 -25.52 15.37
CA ASP A 27 -6.08 -24.37 16.22
C ASP A 27 -5.04 -23.26 16.00
N GLU A 28 -3.76 -23.61 15.88
CA GLU A 28 -2.69 -22.67 15.54
C GLU A 28 -2.93 -21.97 14.18
N LEU A 29 -3.30 -22.73 13.14
CA LEU A 29 -3.62 -22.14 11.84
C LEU A 29 -4.87 -21.25 11.89
N LEU A 30 -5.86 -21.61 12.69
CA LEU A 30 -7.07 -20.78 12.87
C LEU A 30 -6.74 -19.47 13.60
N GLU A 31 -5.89 -19.52 14.61
CA GLU A 31 -5.39 -18.32 15.30
C GLU A 31 -4.66 -17.41 14.32
N GLN A 32 -3.72 -17.95 13.54
CA GLN A 32 -2.99 -17.21 12.51
C GLN A 32 -3.94 -16.60 11.46
N TYR A 33 -4.96 -17.35 11.05
CA TYR A 33 -5.97 -16.89 10.11
C TYR A 33 -6.77 -15.70 10.67
N LEU A 34 -7.24 -15.79 11.92
CA LEU A 34 -7.99 -14.70 12.56
C LEU A 34 -7.13 -13.45 12.74
N ASN A 35 -5.87 -13.60 13.15
CA ASN A 35 -4.92 -12.49 13.25
C ASN A 35 -4.68 -11.83 11.88
N THR A 36 -4.47 -12.63 10.84
CA THR A 36 -4.27 -12.13 9.47
C THR A 36 -5.53 -11.42 8.94
N LEU A 37 -6.71 -11.91 9.30
CA LEU A 37 -7.99 -11.31 8.92
C LEU A 37 -8.19 -9.95 9.59
N ASP A 38 -7.86 -9.82 10.88
CA ASP A 38 -7.89 -8.53 11.59
C ASP A 38 -6.93 -7.50 10.95
N LEU A 39 -5.70 -7.93 10.62
CA LEU A 39 -4.74 -7.09 9.89
C LEU A 39 -5.29 -6.66 8.52
N TYR A 40 -5.96 -7.57 7.81
CA TYR A 40 -6.59 -7.27 6.52
C TYR A 40 -7.69 -6.21 6.66
N GLN A 41 -8.56 -6.35 7.65
CA GLN A 41 -9.63 -5.37 7.92
C GLN A 41 -9.05 -4.00 8.27
N LYS A 42 -8.02 -3.95 9.12
CA LYS A 42 -7.32 -2.70 9.46
C LYS A 42 -6.69 -2.04 8.23
N ALA A 43 -6.01 -2.81 7.38
CA ALA A 43 -5.42 -2.29 6.14
C ALA A 43 -6.50 -1.77 5.18
N GLN A 44 -7.67 -2.43 5.10
CA GLN A 44 -8.80 -1.98 4.29
C GLN A 44 -9.39 -0.66 4.81
N GLN A 45 -9.51 -0.50 6.13
CA GLN A 45 -9.96 0.75 6.74
C GLN A 45 -8.98 1.90 6.45
N GLN A 46 -7.67 1.65 6.53
CA GLN A 46 -6.64 2.63 6.18
C GLN A 46 -6.69 3.05 4.70
N LEU A 47 -6.88 2.07 3.79
CA LEU A 47 -7.08 2.35 2.37
C LEU A 47 -8.31 3.24 2.15
N THR A 48 -9.42 2.89 2.80
CA THR A 48 -10.69 3.62 2.68
C THR A 48 -10.58 5.05 3.20
N SER A 49 -9.88 5.25 4.32
CA SER A 49 -9.61 6.58 4.88
C SER A 49 -8.76 7.43 3.92
N SER A 50 -7.70 6.84 3.35
CA SER A 50 -6.82 7.53 2.40
C SER A 50 -7.55 7.90 1.12
N LEU A 51 -8.35 6.99 0.56
CA LEU A 51 -9.13 7.24 -0.65
C LEU A 51 -10.22 8.29 -0.42
N SER A 52 -11.00 8.18 0.66
CA SER A 52 -12.06 9.15 0.97
C SER A 52 -11.49 10.55 1.18
N SER A 53 -10.38 10.68 1.92
CA SER A 53 -9.64 11.94 2.07
C SER A 53 -9.17 12.50 0.73
N GLY A 54 -8.59 11.65 -0.12
CA GLY A 54 -8.10 12.04 -1.46
C GLY A 54 -9.23 12.55 -2.36
N PHE A 55 -10.34 11.80 -2.44
CA PHE A 55 -11.49 12.19 -3.25
C PHE A 55 -12.20 13.45 -2.74
N LEU A 56 -12.31 13.62 -1.42
CA LEU A 56 -12.90 14.83 -0.84
C LEU A 56 -12.03 16.05 -1.14
N SER A 57 -10.72 15.93 -0.99
CA SER A 57 -9.76 16.99 -1.31
C SER A 57 -9.78 17.34 -2.81
N LEU A 58 -9.92 16.34 -3.68
CA LEU A 58 -10.08 16.54 -5.12
C LEU A 58 -11.40 17.25 -5.45
N ALA A 59 -12.50 16.88 -4.78
CA ALA A 59 -13.79 17.54 -4.94
C ALA A 59 -13.72 19.01 -4.49
N GLN A 60 -13.05 19.29 -3.37
CA GLN A 60 -12.81 20.65 -2.89
C GLN A 60 -11.97 21.46 -3.88
N ALA A 61 -10.91 20.86 -4.46
CA ALA A 61 -10.10 21.50 -5.49
C ALA A 61 -10.95 21.86 -6.73
N ASN A 62 -11.78 20.92 -7.19
CA ASN A 62 -12.68 21.13 -8.33
C ASN A 62 -13.73 22.22 -8.06
N PHE A 63 -14.29 22.27 -6.85
CA PHE A 63 -15.28 23.27 -6.47
C PHE A 63 -14.69 24.68 -6.42
N ASN A 64 -13.46 24.81 -5.91
CA ASN A 64 -12.76 26.10 -5.81
C ASN A 64 -12.08 26.54 -7.12
N ASN A 65 -12.18 25.75 -8.20
CA ASN A 65 -11.57 26.11 -9.47
C ASN A 65 -12.41 27.18 -10.19
N GLN A 66 -11.88 28.40 -10.26
CA GLN A 66 -12.51 29.55 -10.93
C GLN A 66 -12.63 29.36 -12.45
N SER A 67 -11.82 28.46 -13.05
CA SER A 67 -11.80 28.22 -14.50
C SER A 67 -12.97 27.38 -15.02
N HIS A 68 -13.94 27.00 -14.16
CA HIS A 68 -15.05 26.06 -14.46
C HIS A 68 -14.66 24.68 -15.02
N SER A 69 -13.36 24.43 -15.18
CA SER A 69 -12.80 23.18 -15.67
C SER A 69 -12.40 22.29 -14.50
N ARG A 70 -12.58 20.98 -14.65
CA ARG A 70 -12.26 20.00 -13.60
C ARG A 70 -10.82 19.53 -13.75
N TYR A 71 -10.14 19.28 -12.63
CA TYR A 71 -8.87 18.58 -12.64
C TYR A 71 -9.13 17.14 -13.10
N GLY A 72 -8.71 16.84 -14.33
CA GLY A 72 -9.04 15.59 -14.99
C GLY A 72 -8.20 15.34 -16.23
N GLN A 73 -8.62 14.33 -17.00
CA GLN A 73 -7.86 13.77 -18.11
C GLN A 73 -7.55 14.78 -19.22
N ASP A 74 -8.40 15.81 -19.36
CA ASP A 74 -8.24 16.87 -20.35
C ASP A 74 -6.94 17.66 -20.19
N TYR A 75 -6.33 17.65 -18.99
CA TYR A 75 -5.07 18.32 -18.69
C TYR A 75 -3.85 17.40 -18.76
N TYR A 76 -4.02 16.10 -19.01
CA TYR A 76 -2.88 15.17 -18.97
C TYR A 76 -1.92 15.44 -20.14
N ASP A 77 -0.62 15.56 -19.84
CA ASP A 77 0.41 15.64 -20.87
C ASP A 77 0.42 14.34 -21.68
N LYS A 78 0.44 14.43 -23.01
CA LYS A 78 0.57 13.28 -23.93
C LYS A 78 1.82 12.45 -23.67
N ARG A 79 2.83 13.03 -23.01
CA ARG A 79 4.08 12.37 -22.60
C ARG A 79 4.02 11.79 -21.19
N MET A 80 2.83 11.70 -20.57
CA MET A 80 2.64 11.14 -19.23
C MET A 80 3.36 9.80 -19.08
N GLN A 81 4.13 9.66 -17.99
CA GLN A 81 4.78 8.41 -17.60
C GLN A 81 4.40 8.05 -16.17
N ALA A 82 4.31 6.75 -15.88
CA ALA A 82 4.06 6.28 -14.53
C ALA A 82 5.16 6.76 -13.57
N CYS A 83 4.76 7.49 -12.53
CA CYS A 83 5.66 7.97 -11.46
C CYS A 83 5.99 6.84 -10.46
N ARG A 84 5.10 5.85 -10.35
CA ARG A 84 5.18 4.72 -9.45
C ARG A 84 5.03 3.44 -10.25
N LYS A 85 5.95 2.49 -10.05
CA LYS A 85 5.88 1.16 -10.65
C LYS A 85 5.88 0.12 -9.54
N ALA A 86 4.89 -0.77 -9.57
CA ALA A 86 4.88 -1.95 -8.73
C ALA A 86 5.61 -3.08 -9.47
N VAL A 87 6.65 -3.63 -8.86
CA VAL A 87 7.27 -4.88 -9.28
C VAL A 87 6.77 -5.98 -8.36
N ILE A 88 6.26 -7.04 -8.96
CA ILE A 88 5.76 -8.22 -8.26
C ILE A 88 6.78 -9.32 -8.54
N THR A 89 7.56 -9.69 -7.52
CA THR A 89 8.38 -10.91 -7.56
C THR A 89 7.68 -12.00 -6.77
N ASP A 90 7.57 -13.19 -7.36
CA ASP A 90 7.05 -14.38 -6.70
C ASP A 90 8.21 -15.38 -6.57
N GLU A 91 9.04 -15.17 -5.55
CA GLU A 91 10.12 -16.08 -5.17
C GLU A 91 9.73 -16.79 -3.87
N ASP A 92 9.78 -18.13 -3.87
CA ASP A 92 9.64 -19.00 -2.70
C ASP A 92 8.54 -18.61 -1.70
N SER A 93 7.33 -18.39 -2.23
CA SER A 93 6.12 -18.02 -1.47
C SER A 93 6.10 -16.61 -0.86
N LYS A 94 7.16 -15.81 -0.99
CA LYS A 94 7.20 -14.42 -0.50
C LYS A 94 6.96 -13.45 -1.66
N VAL A 95 5.74 -12.91 -1.77
CA VAL A 95 5.49 -11.84 -2.75
C VAL A 95 6.03 -10.54 -2.19
N THR A 96 7.01 -9.99 -2.88
CA THR A 96 7.57 -8.69 -2.53
C THR A 96 7.00 -7.66 -3.50
N PHE A 97 6.19 -6.74 -2.97
CA PHE A 97 5.75 -5.56 -3.72
C PHE A 97 6.80 -4.48 -3.54
N ALA A 98 7.69 -4.35 -4.52
CA ALA A 98 8.60 -3.23 -4.57
C ALA A 98 7.93 -2.09 -5.33
N LEU A 99 7.65 -0.99 -4.63
CA LEU A 99 7.25 0.24 -5.29
C LEU A 99 8.51 1.04 -5.59
N SER A 100 8.85 1.16 -6.87
CA SER A 100 9.90 2.09 -7.28
C SER A 100 9.26 3.44 -7.55
N THR A 101 9.52 4.41 -6.65
CA THR A 101 9.39 5.83 -6.96
C THR A 101 10.57 6.20 -7.85
N LEU A 102 10.30 6.70 -9.04
CA LEU A 102 11.37 7.08 -9.99
C LEU A 102 11.95 8.48 -9.69
N ASP A 103 11.66 9.01 -8.51
CA ASP A 103 11.88 10.40 -8.15
C ASP A 103 12.18 10.50 -6.63
N SER A 104 13.38 10.06 -6.24
CA SER A 104 13.95 10.34 -4.92
C SER A 104 15.48 10.44 -5.03
N GLY A 105 16.01 11.62 -5.34
CA GLY A 105 17.35 11.97 -4.87
C GLY A 105 17.37 11.94 -3.33
N PRO A 106 18.47 11.55 -2.68
CA PRO A 106 18.52 11.41 -1.23
C PRO A 106 18.38 12.79 -0.58
N ARG A 107 17.22 13.05 0.05
CA ARG A 107 17.03 14.21 0.90
C ARG A 107 17.44 13.80 2.31
N GLN A 108 18.70 14.04 2.64
CA GLN A 108 19.20 13.90 4.00
C GLN A 108 18.39 14.81 4.93
N SER A 109 17.83 14.19 5.95
CA SER A 109 17.22 14.80 7.11
C SER A 109 18.31 15.37 8.01
N GLU A 110 18.39 16.69 8.11
CA GLU A 110 18.97 17.35 9.28
C GLU A 110 17.83 18.04 10.05
N HIS A 111 17.73 17.61 11.31
CA HIS A 111 16.98 18.27 12.36
C HIS A 111 17.35 19.76 12.43
N GLU A 112 16.36 20.63 12.68
CA GLU A 112 16.23 21.34 13.96
C GLU A 112 15.05 22.35 13.88
N ALA A 113 14.07 22.17 14.75
CA ALA A 113 13.20 23.25 15.21
C ALA A 113 13.70 23.62 16.62
N PRO A 114 13.53 24.87 17.07
CA PRO A 114 12.27 25.14 17.76
C PRO A 114 11.65 26.53 17.53
N ALA A 115 10.37 26.57 17.88
CA ALA A 115 9.41 27.64 17.89
C ALA A 115 9.88 29.01 18.43
N HIS A 116 9.36 30.11 17.87
CA HIS A 116 8.43 31.03 18.54
C HIS A 116 8.05 32.23 17.65
N SER A 117 6.75 32.46 17.46
CA SER A 117 6.15 33.78 17.18
C SER A 117 5.43 34.24 18.47
N PRO A 118 4.81 35.44 18.58
CA PRO A 118 4.80 36.63 17.70
C PRO A 118 4.92 37.99 18.45
N LYS A 119 5.45 39.06 17.81
CA LYS A 119 5.08 40.47 18.15
C LYS A 119 5.27 41.43 16.96
N GLU A 120 4.17 41.99 16.47
CA GLU A 120 4.01 43.34 15.89
C GLU A 120 3.22 44.19 16.92
N PRO A 121 3.02 45.52 16.82
CA PRO A 121 3.16 46.43 15.65
C PRO A 121 3.81 47.80 15.94
N SER A 122 4.04 48.60 14.88
CA SER A 122 3.99 50.10 14.81
C SER A 122 4.52 50.57 13.44
N ILE A 123 3.68 50.87 12.44
CA ILE A 123 3.10 52.20 12.08
C ILE A 123 4.08 53.15 11.32
N ILE A 124 3.80 53.26 10.01
CA ILE A 124 3.83 54.42 9.08
C ILE A 124 5.16 55.15 8.79
N SER A 125 5.59 55.10 7.52
CA SER A 125 5.89 56.30 6.71
C SER A 125 5.87 56.01 5.21
N THR A 126 4.98 56.74 4.54
CA THR A 126 4.82 56.93 3.09
C THR A 126 6.06 57.50 2.40
N THR A 127 6.34 57.10 1.16
CA THR A 127 6.38 58.00 -0.02
C THR A 127 6.62 57.22 -1.32
N SER A 128 6.02 57.78 -2.37
CA SER A 128 5.81 57.35 -3.75
C SER A 128 7.04 57.34 -4.66
N GLY A 129 7.02 56.47 -5.69
CA GLY A 129 7.78 56.70 -6.94
C GLY A 129 8.03 55.46 -7.81
N THR A 130 7.16 55.20 -8.78
CA THR A 130 7.42 54.46 -10.05
C THR A 130 7.57 55.54 -11.14
N PRO A 131 8.32 55.40 -12.28
CA PRO A 131 8.23 54.26 -13.21
C PRO A 131 9.46 53.89 -14.09
N ALA A 132 9.27 52.81 -14.87
CA ALA A 132 9.99 52.40 -16.10
C ALA A 132 11.35 51.71 -15.91
N VAL A 133 11.82 50.73 -16.71
CA VAL A 133 11.60 50.36 -18.11
C VAL A 133 11.90 48.85 -18.32
N GLU A 134 11.41 48.32 -19.43
CA GLU A 134 11.56 47.00 -20.06
C GLU A 134 12.91 46.27 -19.97
N GLY A 135 12.83 44.93 -20.04
CA GLY A 135 13.95 44.03 -20.30
C GLY A 135 13.49 42.60 -20.53
N LEU A 136 12.82 42.34 -21.67
CA LEU A 136 12.73 41.00 -22.26
C LEU A 136 14.12 40.61 -22.77
N GLU A 137 14.71 39.54 -22.23
CA GLU A 137 15.71 38.77 -22.97
C GLU A 137 15.44 37.28 -22.86
N VAL A 138 15.06 36.75 -24.02
CA VAL A 138 15.03 35.35 -24.40
C VAL A 138 16.47 34.89 -24.63
N ASN A 139 16.74 33.61 -24.35
CA ASN A 139 17.83 32.76 -24.82
C ASN A 139 18.75 32.26 -23.70
N ASN A 140 18.62 30.98 -23.35
CA ASN A 140 19.66 30.05 -23.80
C ASN A 140 19.14 28.61 -23.82
N ALA A 141 19.02 28.06 -25.03
CA ALA A 141 18.95 26.64 -25.25
C ALA A 141 20.38 26.09 -25.20
N SER A 142 20.71 25.32 -24.16
CA SER A 142 21.72 24.26 -24.19
C SER A 142 21.95 23.78 -22.77
N SER A 143 21.58 22.53 -22.48
CA SER A 143 22.46 21.51 -21.88
C SER A 143 21.57 20.32 -21.51
N GLY A 144 21.89 19.14 -22.06
CA GLY A 144 21.26 17.90 -21.64
C GLY A 144 21.61 17.58 -20.19
N ASP A 145 20.74 16.78 -19.57
CA ASP A 145 20.97 15.84 -18.46
C ASP A 145 19.94 15.95 -17.32
N SER A 146 19.50 14.77 -16.88
CA SER A 146 18.38 14.45 -15.98
C SER A 146 16.97 14.75 -16.53
N LYS A 147 16.32 13.73 -17.10
CA LYS A 147 14.85 13.69 -17.13
C LYS A 147 14.37 13.54 -15.67
N THR A 148 14.42 14.62 -14.90
CA THR A 148 13.55 14.77 -13.74
C THR A 148 12.14 14.66 -14.29
N ARG A 149 11.48 13.54 -14.00
CA ARG A 149 10.14 13.30 -14.51
C ARG A 149 9.25 14.33 -13.82
N SER A 150 8.66 15.21 -14.61
CA SER A 150 7.85 16.31 -14.09
C SER A 150 6.75 15.79 -13.18
N ASP A 151 6.67 16.34 -11.97
CA ASP A 151 5.55 16.12 -11.05
C ASP A 151 4.22 16.29 -11.81
N PRO A 152 3.33 15.28 -11.79
CA PRO A 152 2.08 15.31 -12.56
C PRO A 152 1.16 16.45 -12.14
N LEU A 153 1.32 17.03 -10.94
CA LEU A 153 0.53 18.20 -10.54
C LEU A 153 0.82 19.43 -11.40
N ARG A 154 2.01 19.53 -12.00
CA ARG A 154 2.39 20.67 -12.86
C ARG A 154 1.63 20.66 -14.20
N TRP A 155 0.98 19.57 -14.56
CA TRP A 155 0.11 19.52 -15.76
C TRP A 155 -1.11 20.42 -15.63
N PHE A 156 -1.52 20.76 -14.41
CA PHE A 156 -2.68 21.61 -14.14
C PHE A 156 -2.31 23.10 -14.01
N GLY A 157 -1.09 23.48 -14.41
CA GLY A 157 -0.59 24.85 -14.39
C GLY A 157 0.44 25.11 -13.29
N ILE A 158 0.91 26.36 -13.25
CA ILE A 158 1.99 26.80 -12.34
C ILE A 158 1.48 26.90 -10.89
N LEU A 159 0.21 27.30 -10.72
CA LEU A 159 -0.40 27.48 -9.41
C LEU A 159 -1.31 26.29 -9.08
N VAL A 160 -0.75 25.31 -8.37
CA VAL A 160 -1.48 24.13 -7.91
C VAL A 160 -2.21 24.45 -6.59
N PRO A 161 -3.54 24.23 -6.48
CA PRO A 161 -4.26 24.45 -5.24
C PRO A 161 -3.77 23.53 -4.11
N PRO A 162 -3.77 23.99 -2.84
CA PRO A 162 -3.40 23.16 -1.69
C PRO A 162 -4.23 21.86 -1.61
N ALA A 163 -5.54 21.93 -1.86
CA ALA A 163 -6.42 20.77 -1.84
C ALA A 163 -6.04 19.71 -2.90
N LEU A 164 -5.50 20.13 -4.05
CA LEU A 164 -5.05 19.21 -5.08
C LEU A 164 -3.74 18.51 -4.68
N ARG A 165 -2.83 19.21 -3.99
CA ARG A 165 -1.64 18.61 -3.37
C ARG A 165 -2.01 17.60 -2.29
N THR A 166 -2.98 17.94 -1.44
CA THR A 166 -3.49 17.01 -0.41
C THR A 166 -4.10 15.77 -1.07
N ALA A 167 -4.89 15.94 -2.13
CA ALA A 167 -5.46 14.82 -2.88
C ALA A 167 -4.37 13.89 -3.42
N GLN A 168 -3.33 14.45 -4.05
CA GLN A 168 -2.17 13.67 -4.52
C GLN A 168 -1.53 12.92 -3.36
N SER A 169 -1.22 13.58 -2.25
CA SER A 169 -0.59 12.95 -1.08
C SER A 169 -1.41 11.78 -0.53
N SER A 170 -2.74 11.92 -0.44
CA SER A 170 -3.62 10.86 0.05
C SER A 170 -3.67 9.66 -0.89
N PHE A 171 -3.75 9.89 -2.22
CA PHE A 171 -3.69 8.80 -3.20
C PHE A 171 -2.33 8.13 -3.26
N VAL A 172 -1.25 8.90 -3.11
CA VAL A 172 0.10 8.37 -2.99
C VAL A 172 0.17 7.46 -1.78
N SER A 173 -0.17 7.96 -0.58
CA SER A 173 -0.16 7.16 0.64
C SER A 173 -0.94 5.85 0.49
N ALA A 174 -2.12 5.88 -0.16
CA ALA A 174 -2.91 4.68 -0.46
C ALA A 174 -2.16 3.64 -1.33
N VAL A 175 -1.47 4.10 -2.37
CA VAL A 175 -0.73 3.24 -3.32
C VAL A 175 0.57 2.72 -2.73
N GLU A 176 1.27 3.52 -1.91
CA GLU A 176 2.55 3.13 -1.32
C GLU A 176 2.41 2.31 -0.04
N GLY A 177 1.31 2.48 0.71
CA GLY A 177 1.09 1.81 1.99
C GLY A 177 0.11 0.64 1.93
N PRO A 178 -1.20 0.89 2.09
CA PRO A 178 -2.18 -0.16 2.35
C PRO A 178 -2.42 -1.09 1.16
N ILE A 179 -2.26 -0.64 -0.10
CA ILE A 179 -2.47 -1.51 -1.27
C ILE A 179 -1.47 -2.68 -1.30
N PRO A 180 -0.14 -2.47 -1.30
CA PRO A 180 0.83 -3.56 -1.22
C PRO A 180 0.58 -4.52 -0.05
N HIS A 181 0.26 -3.96 1.12
CA HIS A 181 0.00 -4.75 2.33
C HIS A 181 -1.25 -5.61 2.19
N LEU A 182 -2.34 -5.06 1.65
CA LEU A 182 -3.58 -5.81 1.39
C LEU A 182 -3.34 -6.99 0.46
N VAL A 183 -2.60 -6.79 -0.64
CA VAL A 183 -2.35 -7.88 -1.58
C VAL A 183 -1.51 -8.99 -0.94
N PHE A 184 -0.52 -8.62 -0.10
CA PHE A 184 0.23 -9.58 0.71
C PHE A 184 -0.69 -10.38 1.64
N LEU A 185 -1.53 -9.69 2.43
CA LEU A 185 -2.45 -10.34 3.37
C LEU A 185 -3.47 -11.24 2.66
N MET A 186 -3.97 -10.85 1.49
CA MET A 186 -4.84 -11.69 0.67
C MET A 186 -4.16 -12.99 0.22
N LYS A 187 -2.86 -12.94 -0.12
CA LYS A 187 -2.09 -14.16 -0.43
C LYS A 187 -1.96 -15.05 0.80
N GLU A 188 -1.63 -14.47 1.96
CA GLU A 188 -1.45 -15.25 3.18
C GLU A 188 -2.76 -15.87 3.67
N LEU A 189 -3.88 -15.14 3.63
CA LEU A 189 -5.21 -15.68 3.93
C LEU A 189 -5.52 -16.89 3.05
N ARG A 190 -5.31 -16.78 1.74
CA ARG A 190 -5.55 -17.89 0.81
C ARG A 190 -4.68 -19.11 1.13
N LYS A 191 -3.42 -18.90 1.51
CA LYS A 191 -2.50 -19.97 1.89
C LYS A 191 -2.99 -20.68 3.17
N LEU A 192 -3.36 -19.91 4.20
CA LEU A 192 -3.90 -20.44 5.44
C LEU A 192 -5.22 -21.21 5.21
N GLU A 193 -6.12 -20.70 4.37
CA GLU A 193 -7.37 -21.40 4.00
C GLU A 193 -7.09 -22.77 3.36
N VAL A 194 -6.11 -22.85 2.47
CA VAL A 194 -5.69 -24.10 1.83
C VAL A 194 -5.14 -25.08 2.87
N ASP A 195 -4.29 -24.63 3.78
CA ASP A 195 -3.66 -25.48 4.79
C ASP A 195 -4.66 -25.96 5.86
N ILE A 196 -5.58 -25.09 6.30
CA ILE A 196 -6.72 -25.45 7.14
C ILE A 196 -7.59 -26.50 6.44
N GLY A 197 -7.90 -26.29 5.16
CA GLY A 197 -8.67 -27.25 4.35
C GLY A 197 -8.00 -28.62 4.26
N ARG A 198 -6.68 -28.66 4.08
CA ARG A 198 -5.88 -29.89 4.06
C ARG A 198 -5.90 -30.62 5.40
N LEU A 199 -5.66 -29.90 6.52
CA LEU A 199 -5.68 -30.50 7.86
C LEU A 199 -7.05 -31.05 8.22
N ARG A 200 -8.14 -30.31 7.95
CA ARG A 200 -9.50 -30.80 8.17
C ARG A 200 -9.80 -32.08 7.40
N LYS A 201 -9.31 -32.18 6.17
CA LYS A 201 -9.45 -33.39 5.35
C LYS A 201 -8.66 -34.57 5.93
N GLN A 202 -7.45 -34.34 6.46
CA GLN A 202 -6.65 -35.35 7.13
C GLN A 202 -7.33 -35.85 8.41
N LEU A 203 -7.81 -34.95 9.27
CA LEU A 203 -8.56 -35.28 10.49
C LEU A 203 -9.80 -36.13 10.18
N LYS A 204 -10.58 -35.74 9.16
CA LYS A 204 -11.76 -36.52 8.72
C LYS A 204 -11.38 -37.92 8.24
N LYS A 205 -10.26 -38.05 7.51
CA LYS A 205 -9.78 -39.36 7.03
C LYS A 205 -9.37 -40.26 8.20
N MET A 206 -8.66 -39.73 9.19
CA MET A 206 -8.27 -40.50 10.38
C MET A 206 -9.49 -40.90 11.21
N GLN A 207 -10.46 -39.99 11.40
CA GLN A 207 -11.70 -40.30 12.10
C GLN A 207 -12.48 -41.45 11.44
N ASN A 208 -12.56 -41.46 10.11
CA ASN A 208 -13.22 -42.53 9.37
C ASN A 208 -12.44 -43.86 9.47
N ALA A 209 -11.11 -43.83 9.40
CA ALA A 209 -10.29 -45.03 9.55
C ALA A 209 -10.42 -45.68 10.93
N VAL A 210 -10.47 -44.88 12.00
CA VAL A 210 -10.74 -45.38 13.35
C VAL A 210 -12.10 -46.08 13.40
N PHE A 211 -13.15 -45.47 12.82
CA PHE A 211 -14.48 -46.08 12.78
C PHE A 211 -14.51 -47.43 12.03
N GLU A 212 -13.76 -47.56 10.94
CA GLU A 212 -13.63 -48.83 10.20
C GLU A 212 -12.88 -49.90 10.99
N THR A 213 -11.91 -49.54 11.83
CA THR A 213 -11.16 -50.50 12.68
C THR A 213 -11.92 -50.95 13.93
N THR A 214 -12.97 -50.23 14.33
CA THR A 214 -13.75 -50.54 15.54
C THR A 214 -14.99 -51.42 15.25
N LYS A 215 -15.21 -51.78 13.97
CA LYS A 215 -16.35 -52.57 13.49
C LYS A 215 -15.89 -53.96 13.04
#